data_AF-A0AAV2DAF0-F1
#
_entry.id   AF-A0AAV2DAF0-F1
#
_cell.length_a   1.000
_cell.length_b   1.000
_cell.length_c   1.000
_cell.angle_alpha   90.00
_cell.angle_beta   90.00
_cell.angle_gamma   90.00
#
_symmetry.space_group_name_H-M   'P 1'
#
loop_
_entity.id
_entity.type
_entity.pdbx_description
1 polymer ?
#
loop_
_entity_poly.entity_id
_entity_poly.type
_entity_poly.pdbx_seq_one_letter_code
_entity_poly.pdbx_strand_id
1 'polypeptide(L)'
;MQIDLLSKGWNTDSGLSLPSNQKRIDTLWMSEAGVVDSFFFAGASLKDVVSQYTAVTGKPTMPQQFDTAYHQCKWNYRDEEDVENVDAKFDEHEIPYGVLWLDIEHTDGKRYMTWDSVMFPHPEEMQKKLAAKGRHMVSNFDPHIKLENNYYIHKEASEKGYYVKDSSGKDFDGWCWPGWVIFLLRCVES
;
A
#
# COMPACT_ATOMS: atom_id res chain seq x y z
N MET A 1 -9.77 8.57 13.52
CA MET A 1 -9.59 8.16 14.93
C MET A 1 -8.49 9.01 15.52
N GLN A 2 -8.85 10.06 16.23
CA GLN A 2 -7.92 10.84 17.03
C GLN A 2 -7.89 10.23 18.43
N ILE A 3 -6.69 9.98 18.97
CA ILE A 3 -6.51 9.49 20.33
C ILE A 3 -5.97 10.66 21.14
N ASP A 4 -6.86 11.29 21.89
CA ASP A 4 -6.43 12.30 22.86
C ASP A 4 -6.18 11.61 24.20
N LEU A 5 -4.94 11.71 24.67
CA LEU A 5 -4.60 11.39 26.05
C LEU A 5 -5.11 12.53 26.92
N LEU A 6 -6.20 12.28 27.64
CA LEU A 6 -6.81 13.29 28.49
C LEU A 6 -5.91 13.48 29.72
N SER A 7 -5.04 14.49 29.65
CA SER A 7 -4.36 15.02 30.83
C SER A 7 -5.34 15.84 31.69
N LYS A 8 -5.04 16.01 32.99
CA LYS A 8 -5.87 16.79 33.92
C LYS A 8 -6.16 18.19 33.33
N GLY A 9 -7.41 18.45 32.95
CA GLY A 9 -7.82 19.78 32.50
C GLY A 9 -9.07 19.86 31.61
N TRP A 10 -9.58 18.76 31.06
CA TRP A 10 -10.81 18.79 30.25
C TRP A 10 -12.06 18.52 31.10
N ASN A 11 -12.77 19.61 31.43
CA ASN A 11 -14.14 19.75 31.94
C ASN A 11 -14.64 18.72 32.98
N THR A 12 -14.33 19.01 34.24
CA THR A 12 -14.89 18.40 35.46
C THR A 12 -16.31 18.88 35.80
N ASP A 13 -17.26 18.82 34.87
CA ASP A 13 -18.68 19.15 35.16
C ASP A 13 -19.62 17.92 35.11
N SER A 14 -19.07 16.71 34.93
CA SER A 14 -19.82 15.50 35.26
C SER A 14 -19.55 15.16 36.72
N GLY A 15 -20.58 15.24 37.57
CA GLY A 15 -20.55 14.98 39.03
C GLY A 15 -20.19 13.55 39.46
N LEU A 16 -19.43 12.82 38.65
CA LEU A 16 -18.80 11.56 38.98
C LEU A 16 -17.47 11.84 39.67
N SER A 17 -17.50 11.97 41.00
CA SER A 17 -16.29 11.96 41.81
C SER A 17 -15.67 10.56 41.80
N LEU A 18 -14.61 10.39 41.01
CA LEU A 18 -13.87 9.13 40.92
C LEU A 18 -12.70 9.13 41.92
N PRO A 19 -12.42 7.99 42.60
CA PRO A 19 -11.47 7.91 43.70
C PRO A 19 -10.04 8.28 43.28
N SER A 20 -9.42 9.20 44.01
CA SER A 20 -8.29 10.03 43.56
C SER A 20 -6.88 9.47 43.80
N ASN A 21 -6.70 8.16 44.01
CA ASN A 21 -5.42 7.61 44.47
C ASN A 21 -4.73 6.57 43.55
N GLN A 22 -5.17 6.43 42.29
CA GLN A 22 -4.49 5.59 41.30
C GLN A 22 -3.98 6.42 40.12
N LYS A 23 -2.82 6.05 39.55
CA LYS A 23 -2.32 6.59 38.28
C LYS A 23 -3.30 6.23 37.18
N ARG A 24 -4.27 7.11 36.95
CA ARG A 24 -5.34 6.96 35.96
C ARG A 24 -4.83 7.42 34.60
N ILE A 25 -5.14 6.64 33.56
CA ILE A 25 -4.94 7.01 32.16
C ILE A 25 -6.32 7.01 31.52
N ASP A 26 -6.76 8.18 31.07
CA ASP A 26 -8.04 8.38 30.39
C ASP A 26 -7.80 8.59 28.90
N THR A 27 -8.58 7.90 28.06
CA THR A 27 -8.54 8.01 26.60
C THR A 27 -9.94 8.26 26.05
N LEU A 28 -10.07 9.19 25.11
CA LEU A 28 -11.32 9.49 24.40
C LEU A 28 -11.17 9.11 22.93
N TRP A 29 -12.12 8.34 22.41
CA TRP A 29 -12.14 7.86 21.03
C TRP A 29 -13.38 8.41 20.32
N MET A 30 -13.18 9.05 19.18
CA MET A 30 -14.24 9.65 18.36
C MET A 30 -14.13 9.19 16.91
N SER A 31 -15.28 8.81 16.33
CA SER A 31 -15.42 8.36 14.94
C SER A 31 -16.48 9.19 14.23
N GLU A 32 -16.24 9.52 12.96
CA GLU A 32 -17.15 10.36 12.15
C GLU A 32 -18.49 9.68 11.86
N ALA A 33 -18.46 8.38 11.57
CA ALA A 33 -19.62 7.57 11.23
C ALA A 33 -19.39 6.10 11.61
N GLY A 34 -20.44 5.27 11.43
CA GLY A 34 -20.42 3.85 11.77
C GLY A 34 -20.92 3.55 13.18
N VAL A 35 -20.72 2.31 13.62
CA VAL A 35 -21.07 1.86 14.98
C VAL A 35 -19.85 1.93 15.88
N VAL A 36 -20.10 2.06 17.19
CA VAL A 36 -19.06 1.83 18.19
C VAL A 36 -18.91 0.32 18.37
N ASP A 37 -17.82 -0.22 17.85
CA ASP A 37 -17.43 -1.63 18.00
C ASP A 37 -16.03 -1.70 18.62
N SER A 38 -15.94 -2.27 19.82
CA SER A 38 -14.76 -2.17 20.68
C SER A 38 -14.38 -3.52 21.24
N PHE A 39 -13.09 -3.87 21.07
CA PHE A 39 -12.49 -5.07 21.65
C PHE A 39 -11.51 -4.69 22.75
N PHE A 40 -11.64 -5.31 23.92
CA PHE A 40 -10.74 -5.10 25.05
C PHE A 40 -9.84 -6.32 25.25
N PHE A 41 -8.53 -6.09 25.15
CA PHE A 41 -7.51 -7.13 25.28
C PHE A 41 -6.79 -6.95 26.63
N ALA A 42 -7.15 -7.76 27.62
CA ALA A 42 -6.67 -7.64 29.01
C ALA A 42 -5.68 -8.76 29.38
N GLY A 43 -4.84 -9.19 28.43
CA GLY A 43 -3.79 -10.17 28.67
C GLY A 43 -2.85 -9.78 29.82
N ALA A 44 -2.39 -10.77 30.59
CA ALA A 44 -1.50 -10.55 31.74
C ALA A 44 -0.10 -10.05 31.33
N SER A 45 0.29 -10.30 30.07
CA SER A 45 1.51 -9.78 29.46
C SER A 45 1.23 -9.13 28.10
N LEU A 46 2.17 -8.34 27.60
CA LEU A 46 2.10 -7.74 26.25
C LEU A 46 1.96 -8.81 25.15
N LYS A 47 2.60 -9.97 25.33
CA LYS A 47 2.49 -11.08 24.37
C LYS A 47 1.06 -11.63 24.30
N ASP A 48 0.38 -11.70 25.44
CA ASP A 48 -1.01 -12.17 25.49
C ASP A 48 -1.95 -11.17 24.82
N VAL A 49 -1.74 -9.86 25.05
CA VAL A 49 -2.50 -8.79 24.39
C VAL A 49 -2.36 -8.87 22.86
N VAL A 50 -1.13 -8.99 22.35
CA VAL A 50 -0.90 -9.14 20.90
C VAL A 50 -1.51 -10.44 20.35
N SER A 51 -1.45 -11.52 21.11
CA SER A 51 -2.06 -12.81 20.71
C SER A 51 -3.58 -12.72 20.64
N GLN A 52 -4.21 -12.02 21.59
CA GLN A 52 -5.67 -11.78 21.58
C GLN A 52 -6.08 -10.88 20.42
N TYR A 53 -5.32 -9.80 20.15
CA TYR A 53 -5.57 -8.90 19.02
C TYR A 53 -5.49 -9.65 17.68
N THR A 54 -4.41 -10.38 17.45
CA THR A 54 -4.21 -11.13 16.19
C THR A 54 -5.15 -12.34 16.03
N ALA A 55 -5.80 -12.80 17.10
CA ALA A 55 -6.86 -13.79 17.00
C ALA A 55 -8.15 -13.20 16.38
N VAL A 56 -8.37 -11.89 16.51
CA VAL A 56 -9.52 -11.18 15.95
C VAL A 56 -9.19 -10.62 14.56
N THR A 57 -8.04 -9.98 14.39
CA THR A 57 -7.67 -9.27 13.15
C THR A 57 -6.89 -10.12 12.16
N GLY A 58 -6.52 -11.35 12.54
CA GLY A 58 -5.61 -12.19 11.78
C GLY A 58 -4.14 -11.99 12.18
N LYS A 59 -3.33 -12.99 11.83
CA LYS A 59 -1.87 -12.97 12.02
C LYS A 59 -1.19 -12.44 10.76
N PRO A 60 0.03 -11.87 10.88
CA PRO A 60 0.83 -11.56 9.71
C PRO A 60 0.95 -12.76 8.78
N THR A 61 0.80 -12.53 7.48
CA THR A 61 1.06 -13.55 6.47
C THR A 61 2.54 -13.92 6.47
N MET A 62 2.85 -15.18 6.12
CA MET A 62 4.26 -15.57 5.95
C MET A 62 4.80 -14.84 4.70
N PRO A 63 5.84 -14.00 4.83
CA PRO A 63 6.42 -13.31 3.68
C PRO A 63 7.09 -14.31 2.73
N GLN A 64 7.24 -13.94 1.46
CA GLN A 64 8.10 -14.69 0.55
C GLN A 64 9.54 -14.57 1.05
N GLN A 65 10.37 -15.60 0.82
CA GLN A 65 11.74 -15.60 1.35
C GLN A 65 12.55 -14.38 0.89
N PHE A 66 12.38 -13.96 -0.36
CA PHE A 66 13.09 -12.82 -0.92
C PHE A 66 12.66 -11.47 -0.32
N ASP A 67 11.48 -11.37 0.29
CA ASP A 67 10.98 -10.12 0.91
C ASP A 67 11.84 -9.69 2.12
N THR A 68 12.65 -10.60 2.65
CA THR A 68 13.59 -10.32 3.76
C THR A 68 14.98 -9.91 3.28
N ALA A 69 15.23 -9.93 1.97
CA ALA A 69 16.50 -9.52 1.38
C ALA A 69 16.60 -7.99 1.29
N TYR A 70 17.73 -7.50 0.77
CA TYR A 70 17.87 -6.08 0.44
C TYR A 70 17.11 -5.74 -0.85
N HIS A 71 16.26 -4.71 -0.78
CA HIS A 71 15.44 -4.20 -1.88
C HIS A 71 16.03 -2.90 -2.39
N GLN A 72 16.40 -2.85 -3.66
CA GLN A 72 16.97 -1.68 -4.31
C GLN A 72 15.89 -0.98 -5.15
N CYS A 73 15.63 0.29 -4.85
CA CYS A 73 14.56 1.08 -5.47
C CYS A 73 14.99 2.54 -5.66
N LYS A 74 14.40 3.19 -6.66
CA LYS A 74 14.47 4.62 -6.92
C LYS A 74 13.31 5.02 -7.83
N TRP A 75 12.80 6.25 -7.71
CA TRP A 75 12.00 6.88 -8.75
C TRP A 75 12.90 7.70 -9.71
N ASN A 76 13.11 7.31 -10.96
CA ASN A 76 12.99 5.96 -11.53
C ASN A 76 14.36 5.46 -11.98
N TYR A 77 14.45 4.16 -12.32
CA TYR A 77 15.43 3.71 -13.32
C TYR A 77 14.97 4.12 -14.71
N ARG A 78 15.89 4.58 -15.54
CA ARG A 78 15.51 5.23 -16.81
C ARG A 78 14.91 4.25 -17.81
N ASP A 79 15.57 3.11 -17.99
CA ASP A 79 15.33 2.13 -19.05
C ASP A 79 15.92 0.76 -18.65
N GLU A 80 15.81 -0.24 -19.54
CA GLU A 80 16.40 -1.57 -19.35
C GLU A 80 17.92 -1.54 -19.15
N GLU A 81 18.63 -0.63 -19.82
CA GLU A 81 20.08 -0.49 -19.70
C GLU A 81 20.48 -0.01 -18.30
N ASP A 82 19.75 0.96 -17.74
CA ASP A 82 19.97 1.44 -16.37
C ASP A 82 19.72 0.32 -15.35
N VAL A 83 18.67 -0.48 -15.54
CA VAL A 83 18.39 -1.66 -14.70
C VAL A 83 19.54 -2.67 -14.76
N GLU A 84 20.01 -3.02 -15.97
CA GLU A 84 21.13 -3.95 -16.16
C GLU A 84 22.44 -3.42 -15.57
N ASN A 85 22.71 -2.13 -15.72
CA ASN A 85 23.89 -1.49 -15.14
C ASN A 85 23.85 -1.50 -13.61
N VAL A 86 22.71 -1.22 -13.00
CA VAL A 86 22.54 -1.30 -11.54
C VAL A 86 22.76 -2.73 -11.05
N ASP A 87 22.10 -3.72 -11.67
CA ASP A 87 22.26 -5.14 -11.36
C ASP A 87 23.73 -5.59 -11.45
N ALA A 88 24.44 -5.19 -12.51
CA ALA A 88 25.86 -5.48 -12.70
C ALA A 88 26.75 -4.80 -11.64
N LYS A 89 26.43 -3.57 -11.21
CA LYS A 89 27.22 -2.86 -10.20
C LYS A 89 27.10 -3.46 -8.81
N PHE A 90 25.96 -4.06 -8.45
CA PHE A 90 25.86 -4.85 -7.23
C PHE A 90 26.80 -6.05 -7.23
N ASP A 91 26.90 -6.75 -8.37
CA ASP A 91 27.83 -7.87 -8.54
C ASP A 91 29.30 -7.39 -8.51
N GLU A 92 29.62 -6.31 -9.23
CA GLU A 92 30.98 -5.73 -9.28
C GLU A 92 31.50 -5.31 -7.91
N HIS A 93 30.62 -4.80 -7.05
CA HIS A 93 30.97 -4.32 -5.71
C HIS A 93 30.73 -5.35 -4.59
N GLU A 94 30.37 -6.59 -4.94
CA GLU A 94 30.07 -7.66 -3.98
C GLU A 94 29.00 -7.28 -2.93
N ILE A 95 28.02 -6.46 -3.34
CA ILE A 95 26.92 -6.04 -2.47
C ILE A 95 25.70 -6.94 -2.77
N PRO A 96 25.22 -7.74 -1.80
CA PRO A 96 24.08 -8.62 -2.03
C PRO A 96 22.77 -7.82 -2.06
N TYR A 97 21.90 -8.14 -3.03
CA TYR A 97 20.52 -7.69 -3.07
C TYR A 97 19.60 -8.75 -3.66
N GLY A 98 18.33 -8.75 -3.26
CA GLY A 98 17.34 -9.74 -3.68
C GLY A 98 16.26 -9.21 -4.61
N VAL A 99 15.94 -7.91 -4.55
CA VAL A 99 14.81 -7.33 -5.31
C VAL A 99 15.17 -5.99 -5.95
N LEU A 100 14.85 -5.83 -7.22
CA LEU A 100 14.90 -4.54 -7.93
C LEU A 100 13.48 -4.01 -8.17
N TRP A 101 13.26 -2.73 -7.90
CA TRP A 101 11.96 -2.09 -8.05
C TRP A 101 11.89 -1.17 -9.26
N LEU A 102 10.75 -1.16 -9.94
CA LEU A 102 10.41 -0.19 -10.98
C LEU A 102 9.24 0.67 -10.50
N ASP A 103 9.48 1.97 -10.37
CA ASP A 103 8.44 2.95 -10.06
C ASP A 103 7.65 3.34 -11.33
N ILE A 104 6.69 4.27 -11.20
CA ILE A 104 5.65 4.57 -12.20
C ILE A 104 6.15 4.88 -13.63
N GLU A 105 7.41 5.29 -13.82
CA GLU A 105 7.94 5.65 -15.14
C GLU A 105 8.22 4.46 -16.05
N HIS A 106 8.16 3.20 -15.55
CA HIS A 106 8.26 2.02 -16.41
C HIS A 106 7.01 1.80 -17.28
N THR A 107 5.90 2.45 -16.94
CA THR A 107 4.61 2.27 -17.61
C THR A 107 4.47 3.17 -18.83
N ASP A 108 3.65 2.76 -19.80
CA ASP A 108 3.33 3.58 -20.97
C ASP A 108 2.39 4.74 -20.58
N GLY A 109 2.96 5.90 -20.29
CA GLY A 109 2.21 7.11 -19.96
C GLY A 109 1.33 6.95 -18.72
N LYS A 110 1.83 6.25 -17.68
CA LYS A 110 1.15 6.02 -16.39
C LYS A 110 -0.12 5.17 -16.53
N ARG A 111 -0.14 4.30 -17.55
CA ARG A 111 -1.12 3.22 -17.69
C ARG A 111 -0.55 1.96 -17.05
N TYR A 112 -1.06 1.57 -15.89
CA TYR A 112 -0.60 0.36 -15.21
C TYR A 112 -0.85 -0.91 -16.04
N MET A 113 -0.15 -2.00 -15.73
CA MET A 113 -0.17 -3.24 -16.55
C MET A 113 0.24 -3.00 -18.02
N THR A 114 1.09 -2.01 -18.27
CA THR A 114 1.74 -1.75 -19.56
C THR A 114 3.21 -1.42 -19.33
N TRP A 115 3.99 -1.39 -20.41
CA TRP A 115 5.40 -1.04 -20.41
C TRP A 115 5.65 0.06 -21.44
N ASP A 116 6.45 1.06 -21.08
CA ASP A 116 6.91 2.05 -22.05
C ASP A 116 7.76 1.35 -23.11
N SER A 117 7.23 1.23 -24.34
CA SER A 117 7.89 0.47 -25.41
C SER A 117 9.21 1.06 -25.90
N VAL A 118 9.54 2.30 -25.53
CA VAL A 118 10.82 2.95 -25.89
C VAL A 118 11.87 2.65 -24.82
N MET A 119 11.50 2.79 -23.55
CA MET A 119 12.43 2.62 -22.42
C MET A 119 12.54 1.16 -21.95
N PHE A 120 11.46 0.39 -22.08
CA PHE A 120 11.34 -1.02 -21.68
C PHE A 120 10.76 -1.88 -22.82
N PRO A 121 11.48 -2.03 -23.94
CA PRO A 121 11.01 -2.80 -25.10
C PRO A 121 10.97 -4.33 -24.90
N HIS A 122 11.77 -4.90 -24.00
CA HIS A 122 11.91 -6.34 -23.72
C HIS A 122 11.78 -6.67 -22.22
N PRO A 123 10.67 -6.31 -21.56
CA PRO A 123 10.56 -6.40 -20.11
C PRO A 123 10.60 -7.84 -19.60
N GLU A 124 10.15 -8.82 -20.40
CA GLU A 124 10.22 -10.24 -20.06
C GLU A 124 11.67 -10.74 -20.04
N GLU A 125 12.51 -10.28 -20.96
CA GLU A 125 13.93 -10.66 -21.02
C GLU A 125 14.71 -10.07 -19.85
N MET A 126 14.48 -8.78 -19.56
CA MET A 126 15.04 -8.10 -18.38
C MET A 126 14.70 -8.86 -17.08
N GLN A 127 13.44 -9.23 -16.89
CA GLN A 127 12.99 -10.02 -15.73
C GLN A 127 13.67 -11.40 -15.68
N LYS A 128 13.80 -12.10 -16.81
CA LYS A 128 14.49 -13.40 -16.90
C LYS A 128 15.97 -13.30 -16.53
N LYS A 129 16.66 -12.21 -16.92
CA LYS A 129 18.07 -11.98 -16.55
C LYS A 129 18.25 -11.86 -15.04
N LEU A 130 17.39 -11.10 -14.36
CA LEU A 130 17.39 -11.01 -12.89
C LEU A 130 17.06 -12.36 -12.24
N ALA A 131 16.01 -13.02 -12.73
CA ALA A 131 15.57 -14.32 -12.20
C ALA A 131 16.66 -15.41 -12.32
N ALA A 132 17.46 -15.38 -13.39
CA ALA A 132 18.59 -16.29 -13.57
C ALA A 132 19.68 -16.15 -12.49
N LYS A 133 19.75 -14.98 -11.82
CA LYS A 133 20.63 -14.72 -10.67
C LYS A 133 19.95 -14.96 -9.31
N GLY A 134 18.71 -15.47 -9.30
CA GLY A 134 17.91 -15.62 -8.08
C GLY A 134 17.37 -14.29 -7.53
N ARG A 135 17.31 -13.24 -8.35
CA ARG A 135 16.76 -11.93 -8.00
C ARG A 135 15.33 -11.79 -8.48
N HIS A 136 14.56 -10.94 -7.81
CA HIS A 136 13.16 -10.66 -8.13
C HIS A 136 13.00 -9.21 -8.62
N MET A 137 11.93 -8.96 -9.37
CA MET A 137 11.51 -7.63 -9.79
C MET A 137 10.13 -7.30 -9.21
N VAL A 138 9.97 -6.08 -8.72
CA VAL A 138 8.68 -5.54 -8.29
C VAL A 138 8.34 -4.32 -9.15
N SER A 139 7.16 -4.33 -9.76
CA SER A 139 6.66 -3.20 -10.56
C SER A 139 5.53 -2.50 -9.82
N ASN A 140 5.59 -1.17 -9.77
CA ASN A 140 4.57 -0.38 -9.09
C ASN A 140 3.20 -0.43 -9.83
N PHE A 141 2.13 -0.58 -9.06
CA PHE A 141 0.74 -0.51 -9.51
C PHE A 141 -0.07 0.32 -8.50
N ASP A 142 -0.61 1.46 -8.92
CA ASP A 142 -1.50 2.27 -8.08
C ASP A 142 -2.99 2.04 -8.46
N PRO A 143 -3.94 2.24 -7.53
CA PRO A 143 -5.36 1.95 -7.76
C PRO A 143 -6.09 2.98 -8.64
N HIS A 144 -5.40 3.98 -9.18
CA HIS A 144 -5.99 4.99 -10.05
C HIS A 144 -5.79 4.64 -11.53
N ILE A 145 -6.89 4.56 -12.27
CA ILE A 145 -6.87 4.13 -13.67
C ILE A 145 -7.03 5.36 -14.55
N LYS A 146 -6.09 5.56 -15.47
CA LYS A 146 -6.12 6.65 -16.44
C LYS A 146 -7.42 6.65 -17.25
N LEU A 147 -8.05 7.80 -17.36
CA LEU A 147 -9.29 8.01 -18.12
C LEU A 147 -8.97 8.11 -19.61
N GLU A 148 -8.84 6.97 -20.29
CA GLU A 148 -8.54 6.88 -21.72
C GLU A 148 -9.28 5.68 -22.37
N ASN A 149 -10.14 5.93 -23.36
CA ASN A 149 -11.04 4.90 -23.92
C ASN A 149 -10.33 3.74 -24.65
N ASN A 150 -9.11 3.96 -25.13
CA ASN A 150 -8.27 2.94 -25.77
C ASN A 150 -7.49 2.09 -24.75
N TYR A 151 -7.55 2.41 -23.45
CA TYR A 151 -6.87 1.67 -22.40
C TYR A 151 -7.78 0.55 -21.89
N TYR A 152 -7.36 -0.69 -22.14
CA TYR A 152 -8.21 -1.87 -21.91
C TYR A 152 -8.69 -2.02 -20.46
N ILE A 153 -7.86 -1.70 -19.47
CA ILE A 153 -8.25 -1.73 -18.05
C ILE A 153 -9.34 -0.70 -17.76
N HIS A 154 -9.24 0.51 -18.34
CA HIS A 154 -10.29 1.51 -18.18
C HIS A 154 -11.61 1.04 -18.78
N LYS A 155 -11.56 0.51 -20.00
CA LYS A 155 -12.74 -0.02 -20.69
C LYS A 155 -13.41 -1.13 -19.88
N GLU A 156 -12.65 -2.12 -19.43
CA GLU A 156 -13.18 -3.26 -18.67
C GLU A 156 -13.75 -2.82 -17.31
N ALA A 157 -13.04 -1.98 -16.57
CA ALA A 157 -13.50 -1.48 -15.27
C ALA A 157 -14.79 -0.65 -15.40
N SER A 158 -14.93 0.11 -16.49
CA SER A 158 -16.14 0.87 -16.82
C SER A 158 -17.32 -0.06 -17.13
N GLU A 159 -17.11 -1.04 -18.03
CA GLU A 159 -18.15 -2.00 -18.46
C GLU A 159 -18.66 -2.87 -17.30
N LYS A 160 -17.76 -3.24 -16.37
CA LYS A 160 -18.10 -4.07 -15.21
C LYS A 160 -18.52 -3.28 -13.96
N GLY A 161 -18.46 -1.94 -14.01
CA GLY A 161 -18.86 -1.08 -12.90
C GLY A 161 -17.96 -1.20 -11.67
N TYR A 162 -16.65 -1.38 -11.85
CA TYR A 162 -15.67 -1.56 -10.77
C TYR A 162 -15.16 -0.27 -10.14
N TYR A 163 -15.60 0.88 -10.63
CA TYR A 163 -15.15 2.18 -10.13
C TYR A 163 -15.93 2.65 -8.91
N VAL A 164 -15.23 3.41 -8.06
CA VAL A 164 -15.84 4.20 -7.00
C VAL A 164 -16.85 5.16 -7.63
N LYS A 165 -18.02 5.29 -7.00
CA LYS A 165 -19.07 6.21 -7.42
C LYS A 165 -19.09 7.46 -6.54
N ASP A 166 -19.43 8.59 -7.12
CA ASP A 166 -19.74 9.82 -6.40
C ASP A 166 -21.15 9.77 -5.77
N SER A 167 -21.55 10.84 -5.06
CA SER A 167 -22.86 10.93 -4.42
C SER A 167 -24.04 10.99 -5.40
N SER A 168 -23.78 11.23 -6.69
CA SER A 168 -24.78 11.18 -7.76
C SER A 168 -24.90 9.80 -8.41
N GLY A 169 -24.01 8.87 -8.07
CA GLY A 169 -23.94 7.53 -8.65
C GLY A 169 -23.10 7.43 -9.93
N LYS A 170 -22.41 8.50 -10.33
CA LYS A 170 -21.47 8.52 -11.46
C LYS A 170 -20.10 8.03 -11.02
N ASP A 171 -19.29 7.48 -11.94
CA ASP A 171 -17.88 7.21 -11.67
C ASP A 171 -17.15 8.45 -11.14
N PHE A 172 -16.45 8.28 -10.01
CA PHE A 172 -15.70 9.35 -9.35
C PHE A 172 -14.39 9.61 -10.09
N ASP A 173 -14.35 10.71 -10.85
CA ASP A 173 -13.15 11.19 -11.51
C ASP A 173 -12.30 12.10 -10.61
N GLY A 174 -10.98 12.02 -10.77
CA GLY A 174 -10.00 12.82 -10.04
C GLY A 174 -8.74 13.10 -10.86
N TRP A 175 -7.76 13.74 -10.23
CA TRP A 175 -6.47 14.05 -10.86
C TRP A 175 -5.32 13.37 -10.12
N CYS A 176 -4.46 12.65 -10.86
CA CYS A 176 -3.27 11.99 -10.32
C CYS A 176 -2.14 11.94 -11.37
N TRP A 177 -1.19 11.01 -11.24
CA TRP A 177 -0.01 10.91 -12.12
C TRP A 177 -0.30 10.93 -13.63
N PRO A 178 -1.29 10.16 -14.15
CA PRO A 178 -1.59 10.18 -15.59
C PRO A 178 -2.50 11.35 -16.01
N GLY A 179 -2.80 12.31 -15.12
CA GLY A 179 -3.82 13.34 -15.32
C GLY A 179 -5.18 12.89 -14.79
N TRP A 180 -6.22 12.94 -15.62
CA TRP A 180 -7.55 12.48 -15.25
C TRP A 180 -7.59 10.97 -15.02
N VAL A 181 -8.14 10.56 -13.87
CA VAL A 181 -8.23 9.17 -13.41
C VAL A 181 -9.58 8.84 -12.84
N ILE A 182 -9.87 7.55 -12.73
CA ILE A 182 -10.97 6.99 -11.95
C ILE A 182 -10.40 5.92 -10.99
N PHE A 183 -10.87 5.89 -9.75
CA PHE A 183 -10.36 4.99 -8.72
C PHE A 183 -11.14 3.67 -8.68
N LEU A 184 -10.42 2.54 -8.58
CA LEU A 184 -11.04 1.22 -8.38
C LEU A 184 -11.68 1.12 -6.99
N LEU A 185 -12.92 0.62 -6.92
CA LEU A 185 -13.70 0.42 -5.69
C LEU A 185 -13.12 -0.70 -4.81
N ARG A 186 -12.39 -1.64 -5.43
CA ARG A 186 -11.66 -2.73 -4.81
C ARG A 186 -10.63 -3.26 -5.80
N CYS A 187 -9.46 -3.70 -5.33
CA CYS A 187 -8.67 -4.65 -6.11
C CYS A 187 -9.55 -5.88 -6.32
N VAL A 188 -9.92 -6.14 -7.57
CA VAL A 188 -10.69 -7.33 -7.94
C VAL A 188 -9.75 -8.51 -7.70
N GLU A 189 -10.03 -9.31 -6.69
CA GLU A 189 -9.38 -10.62 -6.53
C GLU A 189 -9.79 -11.46 -7.75
N SER A 190 -8.82 -11.78 -8.60
CA SER A 190 -8.93 -12.72 -9.72
C SER A 190 -8.82 -14.16 -9.24
#